data_AF-A0A1E9Z7D6-F1
#
_entry.id   AF-A0A1E9Z7D6-F1
#
_cell.length_a   1.000
_cell.length_b   1.000
_cell.length_c   1.000
_cell.angle_alpha   90.00
_cell.angle_beta   90.00
_cell.angle_gamma   90.00
#
_symmetry.space_group_name_H-M   'P 1'
#
loop_
_entity.id
_entity.type
_entity.pdbx_description
1 polymer ?
#
loop_
_entity_poly.entity_id
_entity_poly.type
_entity_poly.pdbx_seq_one_letter_code
_entity_poly.pdbx_strand_id
1 'polypeptide(L)'
;AGSARSAKYNLGGGNEVAHEQLDNTMTKWAEIRSKNMDPNRESVFHYMIWGDAYDEYGSSGLGYVSGRGFIVTVGPRFWGKSATSDVRVGTFIHELGHNLGLGHGGTDDVNDKPNYQSVMNYSYQIYGVRRASGELKFSYSTRAYKTLDENKLDERAGFGRNAYGWLYFRKPAWEGIDFNGNGKIDDEPVSVDLNGDGQLTELTAPNDLATLKLQAEGKEAQGGVYRSEKHLSAAIDRNEMTADMARSEGMVPAKD
;
A
#
# COMPACT_ATOMS: atom_id res chain seq x y z
N ALA A 1 -14.87 -4.95 6.59
CA ALA A 1 -14.75 -3.89 7.62
C ALA A 1 -15.49 -4.34 8.87
N GLY A 2 -14.79 -4.86 9.89
CA GLY A 2 -15.37 -5.41 11.14
C GLY A 2 -16.02 -4.34 12.04
N SER A 3 -15.65 -4.27 13.32
CA SER A 3 -16.18 -3.30 14.30
C SER A 3 -16.06 -1.82 13.89
N ALA A 4 -15.18 -1.50 12.94
CA ALA A 4 -15.04 -0.17 12.33
C ALA A 4 -16.26 0.24 11.46
N ARG A 5 -17.17 -0.68 11.12
CA ARG A 5 -18.41 -0.41 10.35
C ARG A 5 -19.53 0.16 11.22
N SER A 6 -19.21 0.77 12.36
CA SER A 6 -20.20 1.38 13.25
C SER A 6 -20.67 2.73 12.70
N ALA A 7 -21.87 3.16 13.12
CA ALA A 7 -22.43 4.47 12.76
C ALA A 7 -21.46 5.64 13.10
N LYS A 8 -20.58 5.43 14.08
CA LYS A 8 -19.57 6.37 14.57
C LYS A 8 -18.54 6.81 13.52
N TYR A 9 -18.23 5.97 12.53
CA TYR A 9 -17.26 6.27 11.46
C TYR A 9 -17.88 6.27 10.06
N ASN A 10 -19.20 6.16 9.99
CA ASN A 10 -19.92 6.14 8.73
C ASN A 10 -20.14 7.58 8.24
N LEU A 11 -19.23 8.06 7.39
CA LEU A 11 -19.38 9.35 6.71
C LEU A 11 -20.45 9.33 5.59
N GLY A 12 -21.18 8.21 5.44
CA GLY A 12 -22.24 8.02 4.46
C GLY A 12 -21.74 7.81 3.03
N GLY A 13 -22.70 7.78 2.10
CA GLY A 13 -22.48 7.75 0.65
C GLY A 13 -21.90 6.46 0.07
N GLY A 14 -21.75 5.41 0.87
CA GLY A 14 -21.53 4.05 0.36
C GLY A 14 -22.86 3.32 0.18
N ASN A 15 -23.02 2.60 -0.92
CA ASN A 15 -24.21 1.82 -1.24
C ASN A 15 -23.82 0.49 -1.91
N GLU A 16 -24.77 -0.45 -1.93
CA GLU A 16 -24.68 -1.61 -2.82
C GLU A 16 -24.94 -1.14 -4.25
N VAL A 17 -24.15 -1.64 -5.20
CA VAL A 17 -24.29 -1.36 -6.63
C VAL A 17 -24.80 -2.61 -7.34
N ALA A 18 -25.46 -2.44 -8.48
CA ALA A 18 -25.91 -3.58 -9.29
C ALA A 18 -24.72 -4.48 -9.68
N HIS A 19 -24.97 -5.78 -9.79
CA HIS A 19 -23.95 -6.70 -10.27
C HIS A 19 -23.62 -6.38 -11.74
N GLU A 20 -22.39 -5.97 -11.99
CA GLU A 20 -21.90 -5.56 -13.30
C GLU A 20 -20.46 -6.09 -13.49
N GLN A 21 -20.12 -6.49 -14.71
CA GLN A 21 -18.77 -6.98 -15.03
C GLN A 21 -17.77 -5.80 -15.01
N LEU A 22 -16.80 -5.86 -14.10
CA LEU A 22 -15.67 -4.92 -14.04
C LEU A 22 -14.62 -5.25 -15.10
N ASP A 23 -13.83 -4.23 -15.49
CA ASP A 23 -12.77 -4.33 -16.49
C ASP A 23 -11.41 -3.85 -15.95
N ASN A 24 -10.32 -4.23 -16.63
CA ASN A 24 -8.96 -3.80 -16.30
C ASN A 24 -8.58 -2.39 -16.75
N THR A 25 -9.51 -1.63 -17.33
CA THR A 25 -9.29 -0.27 -17.83
C THR A 25 -9.84 0.80 -16.89
N MET A 26 -10.51 0.38 -15.82
CA MET A 26 -11.27 1.25 -14.89
C MET A 26 -12.44 1.99 -15.55
N THR A 27 -12.83 1.64 -16.78
CA THR A 27 -13.96 2.27 -17.50
C THR A 27 -15.27 1.95 -16.79
N LYS A 28 -15.50 0.67 -16.49
CA LYS A 28 -16.70 0.24 -15.75
C LYS A 28 -16.77 0.84 -14.36
N TRP A 29 -15.64 0.94 -13.67
CA TRP A 29 -15.57 1.60 -12.38
C TRP A 29 -16.08 3.05 -12.47
N ALA A 30 -15.66 3.80 -13.49
CA ALA A 30 -16.06 5.20 -13.67
C ALA A 30 -17.56 5.33 -13.97
N GLU A 31 -18.11 4.45 -14.79
CA GLU A 31 -19.55 4.38 -15.05
C GLU A 31 -20.35 4.15 -13.78
N ILE A 32 -19.95 3.14 -12.98
CA ILE A 32 -20.62 2.80 -11.72
C ILE A 32 -20.51 3.99 -10.76
N ARG A 33 -19.33 4.58 -10.60
CA ARG A 33 -19.12 5.77 -9.76
C ARG A 33 -20.06 6.90 -10.16
N SER A 34 -20.16 7.24 -11.45
CA SER A 34 -20.97 8.38 -11.92
C SER A 34 -22.46 8.27 -11.56
N LYS A 35 -22.97 7.05 -11.38
CA LYS A 35 -24.37 6.77 -11.02
C LYS A 35 -24.61 6.69 -9.51
N ASN A 36 -23.56 6.45 -8.73
CA ASN A 36 -23.68 6.06 -7.31
C ASN A 36 -22.97 7.02 -6.36
N MET A 37 -22.05 7.85 -6.85
CA MET A 37 -21.36 8.86 -6.06
C MET A 37 -22.08 10.19 -6.15
N ASP A 38 -22.38 10.80 -5.00
CA ASP A 38 -22.84 12.19 -4.94
C ASP A 38 -21.72 13.11 -5.48
N PRO A 39 -21.97 13.92 -6.53
CA PRO A 39 -20.99 14.83 -7.10
C PRO A 39 -20.31 15.75 -6.07
N ASN A 40 -21.02 16.12 -4.99
CA ASN A 40 -20.47 16.98 -3.94
C ASN A 40 -19.40 16.28 -3.08
N ARG A 41 -19.27 14.96 -3.18
CA ARG A 41 -18.29 14.15 -2.43
C ARG A 41 -17.04 13.84 -3.24
N GLU A 42 -17.05 14.12 -4.54
CA GLU A 42 -16.00 13.70 -5.48
C GLU A 42 -14.63 14.32 -5.21
N SER A 43 -14.59 15.54 -4.68
CA SER A 43 -13.35 16.24 -4.36
C SER A 43 -12.67 15.71 -3.08
N VAL A 44 -13.41 15.02 -2.20
CA VAL A 44 -12.96 14.65 -0.86
C VAL A 44 -12.78 13.14 -0.71
N PHE A 45 -13.63 12.33 -1.32
CA PHE A 45 -13.68 10.89 -1.09
C PHE A 45 -13.01 10.09 -2.20
N HIS A 46 -12.33 9.02 -1.81
CA HIS A 46 -11.95 7.93 -2.70
C HIS A 46 -13.14 7.00 -2.89
N TYR A 47 -13.41 6.59 -4.14
CA TYR A 47 -14.50 5.68 -4.47
C TYR A 47 -13.95 4.29 -4.80
N MET A 48 -14.35 3.32 -3.98
CA MET A 48 -13.91 1.93 -4.09
C MET A 48 -15.11 1.02 -4.39
N ILE A 49 -14.90 0.02 -5.25
CA ILE A 49 -15.84 -1.09 -5.43
C ILE A 49 -15.25 -2.37 -4.84
N TRP A 50 -16.00 -3.04 -3.95
CA TRP A 50 -15.74 -4.44 -3.61
C TRP A 50 -16.46 -5.34 -4.60
N GLY A 51 -15.70 -6.13 -5.36
CA GLY A 51 -16.21 -7.01 -6.40
C GLY A 51 -15.75 -8.45 -6.24
N ASP A 52 -16.27 -9.33 -7.09
CA ASP A 52 -15.83 -10.73 -7.16
C ASP A 52 -14.51 -10.85 -7.94
N ALA A 53 -14.51 -10.31 -9.16
CA ALA A 53 -13.41 -10.29 -10.11
C ALA A 53 -13.56 -9.09 -11.06
N TYR A 54 -12.50 -8.75 -11.78
CA TYR A 54 -12.57 -8.00 -13.04
C TYR A 54 -12.00 -8.87 -14.16
N ASP A 55 -12.49 -8.68 -15.38
CA ASP A 55 -12.21 -9.52 -16.55
C ASP A 55 -12.33 -11.04 -16.28
N GLU A 56 -11.50 -11.83 -16.97
CA GLU A 56 -11.48 -13.30 -16.95
C GLU A 56 -10.27 -13.88 -16.22
N TYR A 57 -9.48 -13.06 -15.52
CA TYR A 57 -8.30 -13.50 -14.77
C TYR A 57 -8.35 -13.09 -13.30
N GLY A 58 -7.67 -13.88 -12.45
CA GLY A 58 -7.60 -13.63 -11.02
C GLY A 58 -6.63 -12.51 -10.70
N SER A 59 -7.17 -11.35 -10.31
CA SER A 59 -6.42 -10.26 -9.69
C SER A 59 -7.11 -9.81 -8.41
N SER A 60 -6.33 -9.33 -7.44
CA SER A 60 -6.85 -8.91 -6.14
C SER A 60 -7.49 -7.53 -6.20
N GLY A 61 -7.02 -6.65 -7.08
CA GLY A 61 -7.46 -5.27 -7.15
C GLY A 61 -6.84 -4.55 -8.34
N LEU A 62 -7.29 -3.31 -8.54
CA LEU A 62 -6.77 -2.38 -9.53
C LEU A 62 -7.13 -0.96 -9.10
N GLY A 63 -6.24 0.00 -9.28
CA GLY A 63 -6.48 1.38 -8.90
C GLY A 63 -5.73 2.39 -9.75
N TYR A 64 -6.17 3.63 -9.69
CA TYR A 64 -5.42 4.74 -10.27
C TYR A 64 -4.20 5.06 -9.41
N VAL A 65 -3.08 5.35 -10.08
CA VAL A 65 -1.93 5.97 -9.42
C VAL A 65 -2.16 7.48 -9.31
N SER A 66 -2.07 8.03 -8.09
CA SER A 66 -2.38 9.44 -7.82
C SER A 66 -3.80 9.81 -8.30
N GLY A 67 -4.79 9.01 -7.94
CA GLY A 67 -6.21 9.26 -8.23
C GLY A 67 -7.09 9.00 -7.01
N ARG A 68 -8.41 8.91 -7.24
CA ARG A 68 -9.39 8.64 -6.18
C ARG A 68 -10.27 7.41 -6.44
N GLY A 69 -9.76 6.45 -7.21
CA GLY A 69 -10.55 5.33 -7.70
C GLY A 69 -9.82 4.00 -7.71
N PHE A 70 -10.48 2.97 -7.19
CA PHE A 70 -9.94 1.61 -7.17
C PHE A 70 -11.02 0.56 -6.99
N ILE A 71 -10.66 -0.69 -7.25
CA ILE A 71 -11.46 -1.88 -7.03
C ILE A 71 -10.69 -2.89 -6.19
N VAL A 72 -11.42 -3.63 -5.36
CA VAL A 72 -10.90 -4.78 -4.64
C VAL A 72 -11.73 -6.00 -5.01
N THR A 73 -11.11 -6.96 -5.68
CA THR A 73 -11.72 -8.11 -6.35
C THR A 73 -11.21 -9.43 -5.80
N VAL A 74 -11.40 -9.63 -4.50
CA VAL A 74 -10.99 -10.83 -3.75
C VAL A 74 -12.18 -11.75 -3.48
N GLY A 75 -12.93 -12.06 -4.54
CA GLY A 75 -14.13 -12.87 -4.47
C GLY A 75 -13.98 -14.34 -4.85
N PRO A 76 -15.06 -15.13 -4.69
CA PRO A 76 -15.03 -16.57 -4.86
C PRO A 76 -14.61 -17.06 -6.25
N ARG A 77 -14.78 -16.30 -7.33
CA ARG A 77 -14.47 -16.75 -8.70
C ARG A 77 -13.02 -17.20 -8.88
N PHE A 78 -12.08 -16.48 -8.28
CA PHE A 78 -10.64 -16.78 -8.37
C PHE A 78 -9.97 -17.03 -7.02
N TRP A 79 -10.49 -16.45 -5.94
CA TRP A 79 -9.86 -16.55 -4.63
C TRP A 79 -10.44 -17.67 -3.77
N GLY A 80 -11.75 -17.92 -3.86
CA GLY A 80 -12.42 -18.96 -3.06
C GLY A 80 -12.04 -18.89 -1.57
N LYS A 81 -11.45 -19.97 -1.04
CA LYS A 81 -10.99 -20.04 0.35
C LYS A 81 -9.76 -19.16 0.66
N SER A 82 -9.01 -18.76 -0.37
CA SER A 82 -7.85 -17.87 -0.24
C SER A 82 -8.25 -16.41 -0.05
N ALA A 83 -9.54 -16.05 -0.20
CA ALA A 83 -10.04 -14.73 0.17
C ALA A 83 -10.13 -14.57 1.70
N THR A 84 -8.98 -14.53 2.38
CA THR A 84 -8.89 -14.33 3.83
C THR A 84 -9.16 -12.87 4.21
N SER A 85 -9.30 -12.59 5.51
CA SER A 85 -9.39 -11.20 5.98
C SER A 85 -8.12 -10.42 5.68
N ASP A 86 -6.97 -11.06 5.82
CA ASP A 86 -5.65 -10.47 5.57
C ASP A 86 -5.47 -10.09 4.10
N VAL A 87 -5.88 -10.97 3.18
CA VAL A 87 -5.90 -10.67 1.73
C VAL A 87 -6.79 -9.46 1.45
N ARG A 88 -8.00 -9.40 2.01
CA ARG A 88 -8.90 -8.25 1.84
C ARG A 88 -8.30 -6.94 2.35
N VAL A 89 -7.73 -6.96 3.56
CA VAL A 89 -7.14 -5.78 4.19
C VAL A 89 -5.90 -5.34 3.43
N GLY A 90 -5.01 -6.28 3.10
CA GLY A 90 -3.78 -6.03 2.37
C GLY A 90 -4.03 -5.41 1.01
N THR A 91 -4.94 -6.01 0.22
CA THR A 91 -5.33 -5.43 -1.07
C THR A 91 -5.99 -4.06 -0.92
N PHE A 92 -6.91 -3.89 0.02
CA PHE A 92 -7.52 -2.58 0.25
C PHE A 92 -6.48 -1.48 0.50
N ILE A 93 -5.50 -1.74 1.37
CA ILE A 93 -4.47 -0.76 1.70
C ILE A 93 -3.51 -0.55 0.51
N HIS A 94 -3.18 -1.61 -0.24
CA HIS A 94 -2.36 -1.55 -1.43
C HIS A 94 -2.99 -0.65 -2.51
N GLU A 95 -4.24 -0.91 -2.89
CA GLU A 95 -4.93 -0.12 -3.91
C GLU A 95 -5.20 1.33 -3.45
N LEU A 96 -5.45 1.53 -2.16
CA LEU A 96 -5.50 2.87 -1.59
C LEU A 96 -4.13 3.57 -1.70
N GLY A 97 -3.03 2.83 -1.57
CA GLY A 97 -1.68 3.37 -1.68
C GLY A 97 -1.37 3.89 -3.07
N HIS A 98 -1.83 3.20 -4.12
CA HIS A 98 -1.80 3.72 -5.49
C HIS A 98 -2.53 5.06 -5.62
N ASN A 99 -3.75 5.16 -5.07
CA ASN A 99 -4.48 6.42 -5.07
C ASN A 99 -3.73 7.54 -4.33
N LEU A 100 -3.02 7.20 -3.26
CA LEU A 100 -2.14 8.11 -2.52
C LEU A 100 -0.78 8.34 -3.19
N GLY A 101 -0.59 7.84 -4.41
CA GLY A 101 0.56 8.13 -5.26
C GLY A 101 1.78 7.23 -5.05
N LEU A 102 1.61 6.10 -4.36
CA LEU A 102 2.68 5.10 -4.18
C LEU A 102 2.73 4.13 -5.36
N GLY A 103 3.94 3.81 -5.82
CA GLY A 103 4.21 2.67 -6.70
C GLY A 103 4.53 1.41 -5.90
N HIS A 104 4.74 0.28 -6.58
CA HIS A 104 5.02 -1.00 -5.90
C HIS A 104 6.32 -1.00 -5.09
N GLY A 105 7.29 -0.17 -5.47
CA GLY A 105 8.53 0.08 -4.74
C GLY A 105 8.52 1.37 -3.92
N GLY A 106 7.32 1.95 -3.71
CA GLY A 106 7.08 3.20 -2.98
C GLY A 106 7.16 4.42 -3.89
N THR A 107 8.35 4.71 -4.42
CA THR A 107 8.58 5.83 -5.36
C THR A 107 8.85 5.39 -6.80
N ASP A 108 8.85 4.08 -7.03
CA ASP A 108 9.03 3.43 -8.33
C ASP A 108 8.16 2.17 -8.41
N ASP A 109 8.24 1.46 -9.53
CA ASP A 109 7.43 0.26 -9.81
C ASP A 109 8.20 -1.06 -9.63
N VAL A 110 9.40 -1.01 -9.02
CA VAL A 110 10.22 -2.20 -8.80
C VAL A 110 9.60 -3.02 -7.67
N ASN A 111 9.28 -4.27 -7.98
CA ASN A 111 8.61 -5.21 -7.09
C ASN A 111 9.60 -5.96 -6.19
N ASP A 112 9.05 -6.64 -5.18
CA ASP A 112 9.71 -7.69 -4.40
C ASP A 112 11.02 -7.29 -3.70
N LYS A 113 11.21 -5.97 -3.50
CA LYS A 113 12.33 -5.41 -2.73
C LYS A 113 12.27 -5.84 -1.27
N PRO A 114 13.14 -6.74 -0.78
CA PRO A 114 12.97 -7.31 0.54
C PRO A 114 13.26 -6.33 1.68
N ASN A 115 13.93 -5.21 1.39
CA ASN A 115 14.16 -4.11 2.33
C ASN A 115 12.99 -3.12 2.42
N TYR A 116 12.04 -3.15 1.48
CA TYR A 116 10.93 -2.20 1.44
C TYR A 116 9.71 -2.70 2.23
N GLN A 117 9.70 -2.40 3.53
CA GLN A 117 8.71 -2.88 4.51
C GLN A 117 7.34 -2.17 4.38
N SER A 118 6.65 -2.37 3.26
CA SER A 118 5.36 -1.76 2.92
C SER A 118 4.43 -2.75 2.22
N VAL A 119 3.13 -2.64 2.45
CA VAL A 119 2.11 -3.41 1.71
C VAL A 119 2.06 -3.10 0.22
N MET A 120 2.67 -1.99 -0.22
CA MET A 120 2.86 -1.69 -1.65
C MET A 120 3.78 -2.69 -2.34
N ASN A 121 4.66 -3.37 -1.60
CA ASN A 121 5.45 -4.46 -2.13
C ASN A 121 4.59 -5.72 -2.25
N TYR A 122 4.51 -6.31 -3.44
CA TYR A 122 3.76 -7.55 -3.70
C TYR A 122 4.15 -8.73 -2.80
N SER A 123 5.43 -8.84 -2.42
CA SER A 123 5.88 -9.82 -1.42
C SER A 123 5.15 -9.70 -0.07
N TYR A 124 4.60 -8.53 0.26
CA TYR A 124 3.92 -8.25 1.53
C TYR A 124 2.43 -7.95 1.38
N GLN A 125 1.92 -7.67 0.18
CA GLN A 125 0.55 -7.24 -0.05
C GLN A 125 -0.47 -8.16 0.64
N ILE A 126 -0.39 -9.47 0.41
CA ILE A 126 -1.36 -10.45 0.93
C ILE A 126 -0.86 -11.26 2.13
N TYR A 127 0.44 -11.21 2.42
CA TYR A 127 1.07 -11.96 3.52
C TYR A 127 1.39 -11.09 4.75
N GLY A 128 1.38 -9.78 4.57
CA GLY A 128 1.76 -8.79 5.59
C GLY A 128 3.27 -8.73 5.79
N VAL A 129 3.72 -7.58 6.28
CA VAL A 129 5.11 -7.38 6.69
C VAL A 129 5.29 -8.02 8.07
N ARG A 130 6.22 -8.98 8.19
CA ARG A 130 6.36 -9.77 9.41
C ARG A 130 7.27 -9.08 10.43
N ARG A 131 6.74 -8.80 11.61
CA ARG A 131 7.52 -8.30 12.74
C ARG A 131 8.19 -9.42 13.52
N ALA A 132 9.30 -9.07 14.17
CA ALA A 132 9.98 -9.96 15.11
C ALA A 132 9.10 -10.33 16.32
N SER A 133 8.08 -9.53 16.63
CA SER A 133 7.06 -9.85 17.64
C SER A 133 6.09 -10.96 17.22
N GLY A 134 6.12 -11.41 15.96
CA GLY A 134 5.16 -12.34 15.37
C GLY A 134 3.94 -11.67 14.73
N GLU A 135 3.77 -10.37 14.92
CA GLU A 135 2.70 -9.57 14.32
C GLU A 135 2.88 -9.48 12.78
N LEU A 136 1.77 -9.60 12.04
CA LEU A 136 1.71 -9.25 10.63
C LEU A 136 1.17 -7.84 10.48
N LYS A 137 1.94 -6.98 9.83
CA LYS A 137 1.57 -5.60 9.61
C LYS A 137 1.17 -5.37 8.16
N PHE A 138 -0.07 -4.93 7.95
CA PHE A 138 -0.55 -4.43 6.66
C PHE A 138 -0.56 -2.90 6.75
N SER A 139 0.58 -2.27 6.43
CA SER A 139 0.71 -0.81 6.45
C SER A 139 1.72 -0.33 5.43
N TYR A 140 1.70 0.97 5.15
CA TYR A 140 2.78 1.63 4.44
C TYR A 140 4.07 1.69 5.27
N SER A 141 5.19 1.86 4.60
CA SER A 141 6.48 2.13 5.23
C SER A 141 6.43 3.47 5.96
N THR A 142 6.97 3.50 7.18
CA THR A 142 6.99 4.72 8.03
C THR A 142 8.39 5.32 8.16
N ARG A 143 9.38 4.74 7.48
CA ARG A 143 10.80 5.09 7.57
C ARG A 143 11.50 4.70 6.26
N ALA A 144 12.61 5.37 5.95
CA ALA A 144 13.48 4.91 4.88
C ALA A 144 14.41 3.81 5.41
N TYR A 145 14.60 2.76 4.62
CA TYR A 145 15.53 1.67 4.89
C TYR A 145 16.76 1.77 3.99
N LYS A 146 17.81 1.03 4.36
CA LYS A 146 19.07 0.99 3.61
C LYS A 146 18.80 0.54 2.17
N THR A 147 19.30 1.28 1.18
CA THR A 147 19.37 0.81 -0.21
C THR A 147 20.29 -0.39 -0.29
N LEU A 148 19.83 -1.46 -0.93
CA LEU A 148 20.63 -2.64 -1.18
C LEU A 148 21.13 -2.61 -2.61
N ASP A 149 22.44 -2.68 -2.83
CA ASP A 149 23.00 -2.86 -4.17
C ASP A 149 23.25 -4.36 -4.36
N GLU A 150 22.48 -4.96 -5.26
CA GLU A 150 22.50 -6.39 -5.57
C GLU A 150 23.85 -6.86 -6.16
N ASN A 151 24.72 -5.94 -6.59
CA ASN A 151 26.08 -6.28 -7.01
C ASN A 151 27.06 -6.42 -5.84
N LYS A 152 26.76 -5.84 -4.67
CA LYS A 152 27.68 -5.73 -3.52
C LYS A 152 26.95 -5.73 -2.17
N LEU A 153 26.20 -6.78 -1.91
CA LEU A 153 25.47 -6.97 -0.67
C LEU A 153 26.42 -7.31 0.48
N ASP A 154 26.34 -6.54 1.55
CA ASP A 154 27.06 -6.80 2.80
C ASP A 154 26.20 -7.66 3.73
N GLU A 155 26.47 -8.96 3.74
CA GLU A 155 25.72 -9.94 4.52
C GLU A 155 25.76 -9.63 6.01
N ARG A 156 26.90 -9.17 6.55
CA ARG A 156 27.06 -8.86 7.98
C ARG A 156 26.17 -7.73 8.45
N ALA A 157 25.82 -6.82 7.54
CA ALA A 157 24.96 -5.68 7.84
C ALA A 157 23.47 -5.98 7.65
N GLY A 158 23.11 -7.00 6.87
CA GLY A 158 21.72 -7.26 6.44
C GLY A 158 21.08 -5.99 5.88
N PHE A 159 19.84 -5.68 6.31
CA PHE A 159 19.14 -4.46 5.94
C PHE A 159 19.49 -3.26 6.85
N GLY A 160 20.45 -3.43 7.75
CA GLY A 160 20.93 -2.42 8.68
C GLY A 160 20.00 -2.18 9.87
N ARG A 161 20.49 -1.38 10.83
CA ARG A 161 19.81 -1.14 12.13
C ARG A 161 18.41 -0.54 12.00
N ASN A 162 18.11 0.20 10.93
CA ASN A 162 16.79 0.78 10.72
C ASN A 162 15.71 -0.28 10.46
N ALA A 163 16.10 -1.50 10.05
CA ALA A 163 15.20 -2.64 9.90
C ALA A 163 14.88 -3.35 11.24
N TYR A 164 15.30 -2.79 12.39
CA TYR A 164 15.05 -3.38 13.70
C TYR A 164 13.56 -3.67 13.92
N GLY A 165 13.27 -4.90 14.33
CA GLY A 165 11.91 -5.38 14.57
C GLY A 165 11.20 -5.97 13.35
N TRP A 166 11.85 -6.03 12.18
CA TRP A 166 11.36 -6.72 10.99
C TRP A 166 12.09 -8.03 10.75
N LEU A 167 11.43 -8.98 10.08
CA LEU A 167 12.02 -10.26 9.71
C LEU A 167 12.19 -10.38 8.19
N TYR A 168 13.32 -10.95 7.78
CA TYR A 168 13.55 -11.47 6.43
C TYR A 168 13.73 -12.99 6.52
N PHE A 169 12.92 -13.76 5.80
CA PHE A 169 12.86 -15.23 5.92
C PHE A 169 12.93 -15.76 7.36
N ARG A 170 12.11 -15.16 8.25
CA ARG A 170 12.01 -15.49 9.70
C ARG A 170 13.27 -15.20 10.53
N LYS A 171 14.29 -14.53 9.98
CA LYS A 171 15.46 -14.04 10.69
C LYS A 171 15.39 -12.53 10.89
N PRO A 172 16.00 -11.97 11.96
CA PRO A 172 16.14 -10.53 12.13
C PRO A 172 16.71 -9.83 10.89
N ALA A 173 15.96 -8.88 10.33
CA ALA A 173 16.39 -8.17 9.13
C ALA A 173 17.55 -7.19 9.38
N TRP A 174 17.83 -6.86 10.65
CA TRP A 174 18.87 -5.91 11.06
C TRP A 174 20.20 -6.57 11.45
N GLU A 175 20.28 -7.89 11.37
CA GLU A 175 21.47 -8.68 11.68
C GLU A 175 22.08 -9.27 10.41
N GLY A 176 23.08 -10.13 10.56
CA GLY A 176 23.69 -10.84 9.44
C GLY A 176 22.69 -11.68 8.67
N ILE A 177 22.60 -11.46 7.35
CA ILE A 177 21.74 -12.23 6.43
C ILE A 177 22.64 -12.89 5.40
N ASP A 178 22.57 -14.22 5.33
CA ASP A 178 23.12 -15.04 4.25
C ASP A 178 22.24 -14.82 3.01
N PHE A 179 22.62 -13.85 2.17
CA PHE A 179 21.88 -13.44 0.98
C PHE A 179 22.06 -14.44 -0.15
N ASN A 180 23.26 -15.01 -0.29
CA ASN A 180 23.55 -15.96 -1.37
C ASN A 180 23.13 -17.41 -1.03
N GLY A 181 22.73 -17.68 0.21
CA GLY A 181 22.23 -18.97 0.66
C GLY A 181 23.32 -20.05 0.79
N ASN A 182 24.58 -19.67 0.94
CA ASN A 182 25.71 -20.61 1.00
C ASN A 182 25.91 -21.24 2.39
N GLY A 183 25.11 -20.84 3.39
CA GLY A 183 25.09 -21.39 4.74
C GLY A 183 26.02 -20.67 5.73
N LYS A 184 26.68 -19.57 5.35
CA LYS A 184 27.50 -18.73 6.24
C LYS A 184 27.23 -17.25 5.94
N ILE A 185 27.73 -16.38 6.82
CA ILE A 185 27.79 -14.95 6.56
C ILE A 185 29.17 -14.65 5.98
N ASP A 186 29.22 -14.16 4.76
CA ASP A 186 30.44 -13.80 4.06
C ASP A 186 31.00 -12.46 4.56
N ASP A 187 32.34 -12.41 4.70
CA ASP A 187 33.07 -11.18 5.08
C ASP A 187 33.19 -10.19 3.90
N GLU A 188 33.19 -10.72 2.67
CA GLU A 188 33.24 -9.97 1.43
C GLU A 188 31.86 -9.79 0.81
N PRO A 189 31.59 -8.69 0.09
CA PRO A 189 30.30 -8.47 -0.55
C PRO A 189 29.93 -9.56 -1.56
N VAL A 190 28.65 -9.89 -1.61
CA VAL A 190 28.10 -10.91 -2.52
C VAL A 190 27.18 -10.27 -3.57
N SER A 191 27.08 -10.89 -4.74
CA SER A 191 26.16 -10.46 -5.79
C SER A 191 24.99 -11.43 -5.89
N VAL A 192 23.77 -10.94 -5.63
CA VAL A 192 22.54 -11.73 -5.62
C VAL A 192 21.40 -10.87 -6.10
N ASP A 193 20.64 -11.37 -7.07
CA ASP A 193 19.34 -10.83 -7.48
C ASP A 193 18.33 -11.14 -6.35
N LEU A 194 18.07 -10.15 -5.51
CA LEU A 194 17.25 -10.28 -4.31
C LEU A 194 15.76 -10.14 -4.60
N ASN A 195 15.38 -9.37 -5.62
CA ASN A 195 13.98 -9.20 -6.02
C ASN A 195 13.54 -10.20 -7.10
N GLY A 196 14.48 -10.94 -7.72
CA GLY A 196 14.22 -12.02 -8.65
C GLY A 196 13.83 -11.55 -10.06
N ASP A 197 14.21 -10.34 -10.46
CA ASP A 197 13.84 -9.76 -11.76
C ASP A 197 14.83 -10.07 -12.90
N GLY A 198 15.93 -10.76 -12.58
CA GLY A 198 16.99 -11.15 -13.50
C GLY A 198 18.06 -10.07 -13.72
N GLN A 199 17.99 -8.94 -13.00
CA GLN A 199 18.98 -7.87 -13.04
C GLN A 199 19.60 -7.67 -11.65
N LEU A 200 20.80 -7.07 -11.62
CA LEU A 200 21.44 -6.66 -10.38
C LEU A 200 21.41 -5.15 -10.30
N THR A 201 20.50 -4.63 -9.48
CA THR A 201 20.19 -3.21 -9.39
C THR A 201 20.28 -2.69 -7.95
N GLU A 202 20.02 -1.39 -7.77
CA GLU A 202 19.86 -0.81 -6.44
C GLU A 202 18.39 -0.86 -6.00
N LEU A 203 18.12 -1.62 -4.94
CA LEU A 203 16.81 -1.72 -4.33
C LEU A 203 16.63 -0.63 -3.28
N THR A 204 15.98 0.47 -3.66
CA THR A 204 15.61 1.58 -2.77
C THR A 204 14.41 1.21 -1.88
N ALA A 205 14.35 1.77 -0.67
CA ALA A 205 13.24 1.54 0.26
C ALA A 205 12.83 2.84 0.98
N PRO A 206 11.96 3.66 0.37
CA PRO A 206 11.59 4.96 0.89
C PRO A 206 10.65 4.89 2.11
N ASN A 207 10.47 6.05 2.75
CA ASN A 207 9.40 6.29 3.72
C ASN A 207 8.13 6.71 2.98
N ASP A 208 7.16 5.82 2.84
CA ASP A 208 5.91 6.13 2.13
C ASP A 208 5.16 7.28 2.76
N LEU A 209 5.14 7.38 4.08
CA LEU A 209 4.45 8.47 4.77
C LEU A 209 5.03 9.86 4.43
N ALA A 210 6.28 9.91 3.95
CA ALA A 210 6.91 11.14 3.49
C ALA A 210 6.62 11.46 2.01
N THR A 211 6.02 10.52 1.26
CA THR A 211 5.77 10.64 -0.19
C THR A 211 4.29 10.58 -0.57
N LEU A 212 3.39 10.32 0.38
CA LEU A 212 1.95 10.31 0.15
C LEU A 212 1.47 11.62 -0.50
N LYS A 213 0.64 11.47 -1.52
CA LYS A 213 -0.06 12.56 -2.19
C LYS A 213 -1.51 12.61 -1.70
N LEU A 214 -1.77 13.55 -0.80
CA LEU A 214 -3.13 13.83 -0.34
C LEU A 214 -3.78 14.83 -1.30
N GLN A 215 -4.68 14.33 -2.14
CA GLN A 215 -5.42 15.15 -3.09
C GLN A 215 -6.62 15.74 -2.34
N ALA A 216 -6.46 16.91 -1.71
CA ALA A 216 -7.56 17.66 -1.09
C ALA A 216 -8.30 18.53 -2.12
N GLU A 217 -7.58 19.06 -3.12
CA GLU A 217 -8.15 19.87 -4.20
C GLU A 217 -7.45 19.53 -5.53
N GLY A 218 -8.24 19.42 -6.59
CA GLY A 218 -7.76 19.12 -7.93
C GLY A 218 -8.93 19.09 -8.90
N LYS A 219 -8.73 19.61 -10.11
CA LYS A 219 -9.67 19.41 -11.21
C LYS A 219 -9.47 18.01 -11.78
N GLU A 220 -10.55 17.24 -11.89
CA GLU A 220 -10.52 15.94 -12.56
C GLU A 220 -10.02 16.15 -14.00
N ALA A 221 -8.91 15.51 -14.34
CA ALA A 221 -8.34 15.57 -15.67
C ALA A 221 -8.89 14.46 -16.56
N GLN A 222 -9.08 13.26 -16.00
CA GLN A 222 -9.63 12.11 -16.72
C GLN A 222 -10.02 10.98 -15.75
N GLY A 223 -11.29 10.61 -15.68
CA GLY A 223 -11.77 9.38 -15.04
C GLY A 223 -11.29 9.16 -13.60
N GLY A 224 -11.25 10.18 -12.76
CA GLY A 224 -10.78 10.08 -11.36
C GLY A 224 -9.28 10.33 -11.14
N VAL A 225 -8.53 10.69 -12.19
CA VAL A 225 -7.17 11.26 -12.09
C VAL A 225 -7.27 12.76 -11.89
N TYR A 226 -6.68 13.29 -10.82
CA TYR A 226 -6.71 14.71 -10.49
C TYR A 226 -5.36 15.36 -10.76
N ARG A 227 -5.35 16.49 -11.48
CA ARG A 227 -4.14 17.33 -11.59
C ARG A 227 -4.02 18.16 -10.31
N SER A 228 -2.84 18.14 -9.70
CA SER A 228 -2.51 19.08 -8.61
C SER A 228 -2.68 20.51 -9.15
N GLU A 229 -3.58 21.29 -8.57
CA GLU A 229 -3.59 22.72 -8.86
C GLU A 229 -2.35 23.35 -8.23
N LYS A 230 -1.66 24.18 -9.01
CA LYS A 230 -0.32 24.74 -8.71
C LYS A 230 -0.32 25.75 -7.53
N HIS A 231 -1.35 25.77 -6.71
CA HIS A 231 -1.51 26.74 -5.63
C HIS A 231 -2.06 26.10 -4.36
N LEU A 232 -1.24 25.31 -3.69
CA LEU A 232 -1.17 25.43 -2.24
C LEU A 232 0.02 26.33 -1.93
N SER A 233 -0.23 27.64 -1.93
CA SER A 233 0.61 28.60 -1.20
C SER A 233 0.33 28.56 0.31
N ALA A 234 -0.51 27.61 0.75
CA ALA A 234 -0.72 27.35 2.16
C ALA A 234 0.62 26.97 2.77
N ALA A 235 1.04 27.71 3.80
CA ALA A 235 2.04 27.23 4.73
C ALA A 235 1.69 25.78 5.07
N ILE A 236 2.68 24.88 5.05
CA ILE A 236 2.53 23.59 5.71
C ILE A 236 2.31 23.93 7.18
N ASP A 237 1.05 24.08 7.58
CA ASP A 237 0.72 24.11 8.97
C ASP A 237 0.96 22.67 9.43
N ARG A 238 1.99 22.50 10.25
CA ARG A 238 2.18 21.23 10.93
C ARG A 238 0.99 21.13 11.87
N ASN A 239 -0.07 20.49 11.39
CA ASN A 239 -1.14 20.10 12.28
C ASN A 239 -0.52 19.08 13.24
N GLU A 240 -0.12 19.57 14.42
CA GLU A 240 0.43 18.75 15.50
C GLU A 240 -0.59 17.73 15.98
N MET A 241 -1.85 17.87 15.53
CA MET A 241 -2.95 16.97 15.78
C MET A 241 -2.70 15.58 15.18
N THR A 242 -1.90 14.80 15.90
CA THR A 242 -1.82 13.36 15.73
C THR A 242 -3.19 12.73 15.97
N ALA A 243 -3.43 11.51 15.48
CA ALA A 243 -4.65 10.78 15.82
C ALA A 243 -4.86 10.64 17.34
N ASP A 244 -3.78 10.66 18.13
CA ASP A 244 -3.87 10.64 19.59
C ASP A 244 -4.17 12.02 20.20
N MET A 245 -3.73 13.12 19.58
CA MET A 245 -4.13 14.48 19.96
C MET A 245 -5.56 14.81 19.55
N ALA A 246 -5.98 14.43 18.35
CA ALA A 246 -7.39 14.51 17.95
C ALA A 246 -8.29 13.71 18.91
N ARG A 247 -7.77 12.61 19.48
CA ARG A 247 -8.44 11.85 20.54
C ARG A 247 -8.52 12.58 21.86
N SER A 248 -7.40 13.17 22.31
CA SER A 248 -7.38 13.94 23.55
C SER A 248 -8.26 15.20 23.48
N GLU A 249 -8.44 15.75 22.29
CA GLU A 249 -9.30 16.91 22.04
C GLU A 249 -10.75 16.52 21.70
N GLY A 250 -11.08 15.22 21.70
CA GLY A 250 -12.43 14.73 21.40
C GLY A 250 -12.88 14.95 19.96
N MET A 251 -11.98 15.36 19.07
CA MET A 251 -12.23 15.57 17.64
C MET A 251 -12.33 14.26 16.87
N VAL A 252 -11.64 13.23 17.34
CA VAL A 252 -11.86 11.83 16.93
C VAL A 252 -11.91 10.93 18.16
N PRO A 253 -12.50 9.73 18.09
CA PRO A 253 -12.80 8.97 19.29
C PRO A 253 -11.60 8.22 19.87
N ALA A 254 -11.54 8.13 21.22
CA ALA A 254 -10.49 7.46 21.99
C ALA A 254 -10.20 6.02 21.52
N LYS A 255 -8.94 5.58 21.69
CA LYS A 255 -8.54 4.18 21.40
C LYS A 255 -9.28 3.25 22.36
N ASP A 256 -9.90 2.22 21.78
CA ASP A 256 -10.50 1.10 22.52
C ASP A 256 -9.42 0.30 23.27
#